data_AF-A0A3M4A230-F1
#
_entry.id   AF-A0A3M4A230-F1
#
_cell.length_a   1.000
_cell.length_b   1.000
_cell.length_c   1.000
_cell.angle_alpha   90.00
_cell.angle_beta   90.00
_cell.angle_gamma   90.00
#
_symmetry.space_group_name_H-M   'P 1'
#
loop_
_entity.id
_entity.type
_entity.pdbx_description
1 polymer ?
#
loop_
_entity_poly.entity_id
_entity_poly.type
_entity_poly.pdbx_seq_one_letter_code
_entity_poly.pdbx_strand_id
1 'polypeptide(L)'
;MYSWRETVKVCKAAQNNSFIENTRKNVGGEPDIAIGPEGFGVYASVNIGKGDLEREGKQQQEVYLYAGNQLGFTSGQDTNIAGATLRGNDAVGLVGRDLNVTSLPDTGKVDGKEFDLSATVVAGFGGSVSGSVGYGQTNGSKNWIEEQTRITAKDKVDIRTESHTQLDGALIASDSGNLKLDTNTLGYSDIAGKDKEHGYYLNVGVSYGTSGSTTQDSTQVSKGDDQKNGWSVEGWNYNKDREQIVRGTVGAGDVVVRSDTAGKDSTAGLNRDVDKAYEITRDDEHRTDVYVTKSSLEAASQPIVTATQ
;
A
#
# COMPACT_ATOMS: atom_id res chain seq x y z
N MET A 1 -28.21 -28.01 26.64
CA MET A 1 -27.15 -28.86 26.06
C MET A 1 -27.16 -28.63 24.55
N TYR A 2 -26.46 -27.60 24.07
CA TYR A 2 -26.32 -27.33 22.64
C TYR A 2 -24.89 -27.65 22.25
N SER A 3 -24.70 -28.81 21.60
CA SER A 3 -23.45 -29.28 21.04
C SER A 3 -23.38 -28.81 19.59
N TRP A 4 -22.63 -27.75 19.33
CA TRP A 4 -22.24 -27.36 17.97
C TRP A 4 -20.91 -28.03 17.65
N ARG A 5 -20.95 -29.14 16.92
CA ARG A 5 -19.77 -29.71 16.23
C ARG A 5 -19.80 -29.17 14.80
N GLU A 6 -19.17 -28.03 14.56
CA GLU A 6 -18.90 -27.58 13.20
C GLU A 6 -17.55 -28.16 12.75
N THR A 7 -17.62 -28.99 11.70
CA THR A 7 -16.44 -29.54 11.02
C THR A 7 -16.12 -28.62 9.86
N VAL A 8 -15.21 -27.65 10.06
CA VAL A 8 -14.80 -26.75 8.97
C VAL A 8 -13.64 -27.39 8.20
N LYS A 9 -13.92 -27.70 6.94
CA LYS A 9 -12.94 -28.13 5.93
C LYS A 9 -12.46 -26.88 5.19
N VAL A 10 -11.15 -26.64 5.21
CA VAL A 10 -10.43 -25.61 4.44
C VAL A 10 -10.73 -24.16 4.84
N CYS A 11 -9.75 -23.49 5.46
CA CYS A 11 -9.74 -22.05 5.62
C CYS A 11 -8.82 -21.45 4.54
N LYS A 12 -9.41 -20.94 3.47
CA LYS A 12 -8.69 -20.26 2.39
C LYS A 12 -9.20 -18.83 2.28
N ALA A 13 -8.31 -17.85 2.32
CA ALA A 13 -8.61 -16.45 2.04
C ALA A 13 -9.34 -16.32 0.69
N ALA A 14 -10.35 -15.44 0.65
CA ALA A 14 -10.99 -15.08 -0.61
C ALA A 14 -10.06 -14.13 -1.38
N GLN A 15 -9.95 -14.32 -2.69
CA GLN A 15 -9.12 -13.46 -3.54
C GLN A 15 -10.04 -12.47 -4.26
N ASN A 16 -9.75 -11.18 -4.12
CA ASN A 16 -10.47 -10.16 -4.87
C ASN A 16 -9.56 -9.61 -5.97
N ASN A 17 -10.00 -9.72 -7.21
CA ASN A 17 -9.30 -9.15 -8.36
C ASN A 17 -9.89 -7.76 -8.63
N SER A 18 -9.07 -6.73 -8.45
CA SER A 18 -9.40 -5.36 -8.84
C SER A 18 -8.63 -5.02 -10.12
N PHE A 19 -9.36 -4.78 -11.20
CA PHE A 19 -8.81 -4.22 -12.43
C PHE A 19 -9.38 -2.81 -12.59
N ILE A 20 -8.51 -1.80 -12.56
CA ILE A 20 -8.88 -0.40 -12.74
C ILE A 20 -8.13 0.11 -13.96
N GLU A 21 -8.86 0.22 -15.07
CA GLU A 21 -8.41 0.92 -16.26
C GLU A 21 -9.04 2.32 -16.26
N ASN A 22 -8.24 3.34 -16.00
CA ASN A 22 -8.68 4.73 -16.02
C ASN A 22 -8.13 5.42 -17.27
N THR A 23 -8.88 5.34 -18.37
CA THR A 23 -8.69 6.23 -19.52
C THR A 23 -9.40 7.55 -19.22
N ARG A 24 -8.64 8.54 -18.75
CA ARG A 24 -9.16 9.90 -18.55
C ARG A 24 -9.07 10.68 -19.85
N LYS A 25 -10.23 11.06 -20.38
CA LYS A 25 -10.40 12.10 -21.40
C LYS A 25 -11.31 13.16 -20.80
N ASN A 26 -10.74 14.18 -20.16
CA ASN A 26 -11.48 15.32 -19.66
C ASN A 26 -11.40 16.46 -20.68
N VAL A 27 -12.57 16.93 -21.10
CA VAL A 27 -12.73 18.21 -21.79
C VAL A 27 -13.68 19.01 -20.90
N GLY A 28 -13.10 19.87 -20.06
CA GLY A 28 -13.84 20.70 -19.12
C GLY A 28 -13.78 22.14 -19.57
N GLY A 29 -14.95 22.77 -19.70
CA GLY A 29 -15.11 24.18 -20.02
C GLY A 29 -16.15 24.78 -19.08
N GLU A 30 -15.72 25.60 -18.12
CA GLU A 30 -16.61 26.21 -17.14
C GLU A 30 -16.52 27.74 -17.27
N PRO A 31 -17.62 28.41 -17.67
CA PRO A 31 -17.75 29.85 -17.52
C PRO A 31 -18.23 30.14 -16.09
N ASP A 32 -17.50 30.99 -15.36
CA ASP A 32 -17.89 31.41 -14.02
C ASP A 32 -17.78 32.95 -13.88
N ILE A 33 -18.47 33.48 -12.88
CA ILE A 33 -18.62 34.91 -12.61
C ILE A 33 -17.95 35.23 -11.28
N ALA A 34 -16.93 36.08 -11.31
CA ALA A 34 -16.30 36.61 -10.11
C ALA A 34 -16.83 38.02 -9.80
N ILE A 35 -17.22 38.26 -8.55
CA ILE A 35 -17.64 39.58 -8.06
C ILE A 35 -16.56 40.08 -7.10
N GLY A 36 -15.86 41.14 -7.50
CA GLY A 36 -14.82 41.78 -6.70
C GLY A 36 -15.15 43.23 -6.35
N PRO A 37 -14.33 43.87 -5.51
CA PRO A 37 -14.52 45.27 -5.09
C PRO A 37 -14.54 46.29 -6.24
N GLU A 38 -14.04 45.92 -7.43
CA GLU A 38 -14.00 46.76 -8.64
C GLU A 38 -15.04 46.36 -9.72
N GLY A 39 -15.93 45.40 -9.44
CA GLY A 39 -17.05 45.05 -10.32
C GLY A 39 -17.11 43.58 -10.77
N PHE A 40 -17.81 43.35 -11.89
CA PHE A 40 -18.11 42.03 -12.46
C PHE A 40 -17.02 41.58 -13.45
N GLY A 41 -16.51 40.36 -13.30
CA GLY A 41 -15.58 39.72 -14.23
C GLY A 41 -16.07 38.34 -14.67
N VAL A 42 -15.79 37.98 -15.93
CA VAL A 42 -16.10 36.64 -16.49
C VAL A 42 -14.79 35.96 -16.83
N TYR A 43 -14.62 34.70 -16.42
CA TYR A 43 -13.52 33.88 -16.91
C TYR A 43 -14.03 32.59 -17.54
N ALA A 44 -13.23 32.06 -18.45
CA ALA A 44 -13.46 30.80 -19.11
C ALA A 44 -12.14 30.01 -19.09
N SER A 45 -12.18 28.82 -18.50
CA SER A 45 -11.06 27.87 -18.54
C SER A 45 -11.41 26.69 -19.43
N VAL A 46 -10.47 26.27 -20.27
CA VAL A 46 -10.53 25.03 -21.04
C VAL A 46 -9.40 24.13 -20.58
N ASN A 47 -9.75 22.96 -20.08
CA ASN A 47 -8.80 21.94 -19.65
C ASN A 47 -8.96 20.69 -20.53
N ILE A 48 -7.87 20.25 -21.14
CA ILE A 48 -7.78 19.05 -21.96
C ILE A 48 -6.67 18.16 -21.39
N GLY A 49 -7.06 17.07 -20.72
CA GLY A 49 -6.13 16.06 -20.24
C GLY A 49 -6.37 14.72 -20.95
N LYS A 50 -5.28 14.04 -21.26
CA LYS A 50 -5.28 12.64 -21.69
C LYS A 50 -4.30 11.87 -20.83
N GLY A 51 -4.84 10.97 -20.01
CA GLY A 51 -4.05 10.02 -19.23
C GLY A 51 -4.61 8.63 -19.38
N ASP A 52 -3.71 7.67 -19.57
CA ASP A 52 -4.02 6.24 -19.51
C ASP A 52 -3.24 5.69 -18.32
N LEU A 53 -3.97 5.25 -17.30
CA LEU A 53 -3.41 4.60 -16.12
C LEU A 53 -4.09 3.24 -15.92
N GLU A 54 -3.30 2.19 -16.07
CA GLU A 54 -3.71 0.82 -15.84
C GLU A 54 -3.19 0.38 -14.47
N ARG A 55 -4.11 -0.03 -13.59
CA ARG A 55 -3.78 -0.58 -12.29
C ARG A 55 -4.47 -1.93 -12.13
N GLU A 56 -3.66 -2.98 -12.10
CA GLU A 56 -4.11 -4.33 -11.79
C GLU A 56 -3.69 -4.67 -10.37
N GLY A 57 -4.59 -5.29 -9.61
CA GLY A 57 -4.34 -5.71 -8.25
C GLY A 57 -5.12 -6.99 -7.90
N LYS A 58 -4.47 -7.85 -7.11
CA LYS A 58 -5.11 -8.95 -6.41
C LYS A 58 -4.88 -8.73 -4.93
N GLN A 59 -5.94 -8.39 -4.22
CA GLN A 59 -5.94 -8.27 -2.77
C GLN A 59 -6.49 -9.55 -2.17
N GLN A 60 -5.79 -10.07 -1.17
CA GLN A 60 -6.28 -11.17 -0.36
C GLN A 60 -7.27 -10.60 0.67
N GLN A 61 -8.31 -11.38 0.98
CA GLN A 61 -9.19 -11.10 2.12
C GLN A 61 -8.84 -12.08 3.22
N GLU A 62 -8.18 -11.58 4.26
CA GLU A 62 -7.71 -12.38 5.36
C GLU A 62 -8.87 -12.89 6.22
N VAL A 63 -8.76 -14.14 6.68
CA VAL A 63 -9.74 -14.73 7.61
C VAL A 63 -9.19 -14.68 9.02
N TYR A 64 -9.92 -14.03 9.93
CA TYR A 64 -9.62 -14.03 11.34
C TYR A 64 -10.59 -14.93 12.10
N LEU A 65 -10.06 -15.97 12.74
CA LEU A 65 -10.86 -16.87 13.57
C LEU A 65 -10.36 -16.82 15.02
N TYR A 66 -11.22 -16.29 15.90
CA TYR A 66 -10.97 -16.20 17.33
C TYR A 66 -11.85 -17.17 18.10
N ALA A 67 -11.23 -18.08 18.85
CA ALA A 67 -11.93 -18.98 19.76
C ALA A 67 -11.61 -18.61 21.21
N GLY A 68 -12.58 -18.10 21.95
CA GLY A 68 -12.38 -17.63 23.34
C GLY A 68 -12.04 -18.70 24.37
N ASN A 69 -11.99 -19.99 24.00
CA ASN A 69 -11.57 -21.07 24.88
C ASN A 69 -10.62 -22.02 24.13
N GLN A 70 -11.14 -22.93 23.31
CA GLN A 70 -10.33 -23.86 22.53
C GLN A 70 -10.63 -23.71 21.06
N LEU A 71 -9.58 -23.46 20.27
CA LEU A 71 -9.59 -23.56 18.83
C LEU A 71 -9.21 -24.99 18.44
N GLY A 72 -10.15 -25.75 17.92
CA GLY A 72 -9.91 -27.12 17.45
C GLY A 72 -10.10 -27.23 15.93
N PHE A 73 -9.16 -27.82 15.21
CA PHE A 73 -9.35 -28.24 13.82
C PHE A 73 -8.97 -29.71 13.64
N THR A 74 -9.91 -30.48 13.09
CA THR A 74 -9.71 -31.93 12.84
C THR A 74 -10.08 -32.24 11.40
N SER A 75 -9.14 -32.81 10.64
CA SER A 75 -9.36 -33.27 9.26
C SER A 75 -8.87 -34.71 9.11
N GLY A 76 -9.67 -35.55 8.45
CA GLY A 76 -9.26 -36.90 8.07
C GLY A 76 -8.36 -36.94 6.82
N GLN A 77 -8.13 -35.79 6.18
CA GLN A 77 -7.30 -35.65 4.98
C GLN A 77 -6.36 -34.44 5.17
N ASP A 78 -6.11 -33.68 4.11
CA ASP A 78 -5.29 -32.48 4.17
C ASP A 78 -6.02 -31.34 4.87
N THR A 79 -5.23 -30.44 5.45
CA THR A 79 -5.67 -29.16 5.99
C THR A 79 -4.83 -28.06 5.37
N ASN A 80 -5.48 -27.11 4.69
CA ASN A 80 -4.83 -25.96 4.10
C ASN A 80 -5.33 -24.69 4.79
N ILE A 81 -4.40 -23.89 5.31
CA ILE A 81 -4.64 -22.62 5.97
C ILE A 81 -3.83 -21.57 5.22
N ALA A 82 -4.50 -20.69 4.48
CA ALA A 82 -3.82 -19.70 3.66
C ALA A 82 -4.48 -18.33 3.76
N GLY A 83 -3.67 -17.30 4.06
CA GLY A 83 -4.13 -15.93 4.35
C GLY A 83 -5.09 -15.88 5.55
N ALA A 84 -4.76 -16.57 6.64
CA ALA A 84 -5.65 -16.66 7.79
C ALA A 84 -4.91 -16.55 9.12
N THR A 85 -5.52 -15.86 10.08
CA THR A 85 -5.05 -15.73 11.45
C THR A 85 -6.00 -16.48 12.37
N LEU A 86 -5.49 -17.56 12.93
CA LEU A 86 -6.17 -18.44 13.86
C LEU A 86 -5.64 -18.17 15.27
N ARG A 87 -6.52 -17.77 16.21
CA ARG A 87 -6.13 -17.53 17.61
C ARG A 87 -7.13 -18.09 18.61
N GLY A 88 -6.64 -18.77 19.65
CA GLY A 88 -7.45 -19.21 20.79
C GLY A 88 -6.73 -19.11 22.14
N ASN A 89 -7.36 -19.53 23.24
CA ASN A 89 -6.58 -19.75 24.48
C ASN A 89 -5.76 -21.03 24.32
N ASP A 90 -6.39 -22.10 23.84
CA ASP A 90 -5.71 -23.31 23.37
C ASP A 90 -5.95 -23.51 21.88
N ALA A 91 -4.96 -24.00 21.14
CA ALA A 91 -5.10 -24.45 19.76
C ALA A 91 -4.73 -25.93 19.64
N VAL A 92 -5.67 -26.76 19.18
CA VAL A 92 -5.47 -28.20 18.99
C VAL A 92 -5.77 -28.56 17.54
N GLY A 93 -4.79 -29.14 16.84
CA GLY A 93 -4.89 -29.55 15.44
C GLY A 93 -4.68 -31.05 15.27
N LEU A 94 -5.60 -31.74 14.59
CA LEU A 94 -5.44 -33.14 14.21
C LEU A 94 -5.62 -33.28 12.69
N VAL A 95 -4.54 -33.54 11.97
CA VAL A 95 -4.52 -33.57 10.50
C VAL A 95 -4.13 -34.96 10.01
N GLY A 96 -5.06 -35.64 9.34
CA GLY A 96 -4.93 -37.03 8.92
C GLY A 96 -3.97 -37.27 7.75
N ARG A 97 -3.58 -36.24 7.00
CA ARG A 97 -2.54 -36.33 5.97
C ARG A 97 -1.59 -35.13 6.03
N ASP A 98 -1.76 -34.11 5.18
CA ASP A 98 -0.81 -33.00 5.12
C ASP A 98 -1.40 -31.69 5.67
N LEU A 99 -0.60 -30.95 6.42
CA LEU A 99 -0.92 -29.60 6.93
C LEU A 99 -0.09 -28.58 6.16
N ASN A 100 -0.76 -27.70 5.41
CA ASN A 100 -0.11 -26.60 4.70
C ASN A 100 -0.57 -25.27 5.30
N VAL A 101 0.39 -24.49 5.80
CA VAL A 101 0.13 -23.15 6.33
C VAL A 101 0.97 -22.16 5.55
N THR A 102 0.31 -21.26 4.81
CA THR A 102 0.98 -20.43 3.80
C THR A 102 0.49 -18.99 3.87
N SER A 103 1.39 -18.03 3.91
CA SER A 103 1.03 -16.61 3.73
C SER A 103 0.78 -16.29 2.27
N LEU A 104 -0.23 -15.48 1.98
CA LEU A 104 -0.61 -15.11 0.62
C LEU A 104 -0.23 -13.66 0.35
N PRO A 105 0.59 -13.38 -0.68
CA PRO A 105 0.91 -12.01 -1.04
C PRO A 105 -0.22 -11.36 -1.85
N ASP A 106 -0.45 -10.09 -1.55
CA ASP A 106 -1.10 -9.15 -2.44
C ASP A 106 -0.18 -8.86 -3.62
N THR A 107 -0.71 -9.03 -4.83
CA THR A 107 0.03 -8.73 -6.06
C THR A 107 -0.59 -7.55 -6.77
N GLY A 108 0.22 -6.74 -7.43
CA GLY A 108 -0.28 -5.60 -8.19
C GLY A 108 0.73 -5.09 -9.19
N LYS A 109 0.22 -4.42 -10.22
CA LYS A 109 1.03 -3.76 -11.24
C LYS A 109 0.35 -2.45 -11.60
N VAL A 110 1.14 -1.40 -11.74
CA VAL A 110 0.68 -0.12 -12.26
C VAL A 110 1.63 0.30 -13.37
N ASP A 111 1.07 0.72 -14.49
CA ASP A 111 1.78 1.44 -15.55
C ASP A 111 0.84 2.51 -16.10
N GLY A 112 1.34 3.73 -16.25
CA GLY A 112 0.51 4.83 -16.71
C GLY A 112 1.33 6.01 -17.18
N LYS A 113 0.77 6.70 -18.17
CA LYS A 113 1.30 7.95 -18.71
C LYS A 113 0.18 8.98 -18.74
N GLU A 114 0.51 10.18 -18.30
CA GLU A 114 -0.42 11.30 -18.21
C GLU A 114 0.13 12.50 -18.97
N PHE A 115 -0.74 13.15 -19.73
CA PHE A 115 -0.46 14.40 -20.42
C PHE A 115 -1.61 15.37 -20.21
N ASP A 116 -1.32 16.57 -19.74
CA ASP A 116 -2.30 17.61 -19.45
C ASP A 116 -2.01 18.88 -20.23
N LEU A 117 -3.06 19.53 -20.72
CA LEU A 117 -3.00 20.83 -21.36
C LEU A 117 -4.14 21.70 -20.83
N SER A 118 -3.81 22.83 -20.22
CA SER A 118 -4.80 23.81 -19.74
C SER A 118 -4.60 25.16 -20.40
N ALA A 119 -5.71 25.87 -20.63
CA ALA A 119 -5.72 27.25 -21.07
C ALA A 119 -6.88 28.00 -20.39
N THR A 120 -6.59 29.11 -19.71
CA THR A 120 -7.59 29.93 -19.02
C THR A 120 -7.52 31.37 -19.51
N VAL A 121 -8.69 31.95 -19.79
CA VAL A 121 -8.82 33.34 -20.24
C VAL A 121 -9.80 34.07 -19.33
N VAL A 122 -9.40 35.23 -18.82
CA VAL A 122 -10.21 36.11 -17.97
C VAL A 122 -10.51 37.40 -18.73
N ALA A 123 -11.79 37.73 -18.89
CA ALA A 123 -12.27 38.95 -19.54
C ALA A 123 -12.97 39.87 -18.51
N GLY A 124 -12.40 41.07 -18.28
CA GLY A 124 -12.85 42.02 -17.28
C GLY A 124 -11.74 42.99 -16.84
N PHE A 125 -11.96 43.73 -15.73
CA PHE A 125 -10.97 44.64 -15.15
C PHE A 125 -9.66 43.89 -14.84
N GLY A 126 -8.62 44.17 -15.62
CA GLY A 126 -7.30 43.57 -15.44
C GLY A 126 -7.01 42.28 -16.23
N GLY A 127 -7.68 42.06 -17.38
CA GLY A 127 -7.69 40.81 -18.16
C GLY A 127 -6.37 40.01 -18.19
N SER A 128 -6.50 38.68 -18.06
CA SER A 128 -5.37 37.75 -18.00
C SER A 128 -5.59 36.49 -18.83
N VAL A 129 -4.51 35.97 -19.41
CA VAL A 129 -4.46 34.66 -20.06
C VAL A 129 -3.40 33.80 -19.38
N SER A 130 -3.74 32.55 -19.10
CA SER A 130 -2.78 31.57 -18.62
C SER A 130 -2.92 30.26 -19.38
N GLY A 131 -1.87 29.46 -19.39
CA GLY A 131 -1.91 28.11 -19.90
C GLY A 131 -0.81 27.26 -19.29
N SER A 132 -1.03 25.96 -19.19
CA SER A 132 -0.02 25.03 -18.68
C SER A 132 0.01 23.73 -19.47
N VAL A 133 1.19 23.10 -19.49
CA VAL A 133 1.39 21.77 -20.07
C VAL A 133 2.02 20.88 -19.02
N GLY A 134 1.42 19.71 -18.81
CA GLY A 134 1.82 18.70 -17.84
C GLY A 134 2.17 17.38 -18.50
N TYR A 135 3.15 16.68 -17.95
CA TYR A 135 3.47 15.30 -18.29
C TYR A 135 3.85 14.51 -17.04
N GLY A 136 3.34 13.28 -16.94
CA GLY A 136 3.74 12.36 -15.89
C GLY A 136 3.77 10.91 -16.34
N GLN A 137 4.48 10.10 -15.57
CA GLN A 137 4.53 8.66 -15.75
C GLN A 137 4.57 7.98 -14.37
N THR A 138 3.85 6.88 -14.25
CA THR A 138 3.85 6.03 -13.06
C THR A 138 4.08 4.59 -13.46
N ASN A 139 5.02 3.90 -12.83
CA ASN A 139 5.22 2.47 -12.98
C ASN A 139 5.51 1.82 -11.62
N GLY A 140 4.94 0.65 -11.36
CA GLY A 140 5.13 -0.05 -10.10
C GLY A 140 4.70 -1.50 -10.15
N SER A 141 5.22 -2.26 -9.19
CA SER A 141 4.90 -3.67 -8.98
C SER A 141 4.85 -3.96 -7.48
N LYS A 142 3.81 -4.67 -7.05
CA LYS A 142 3.59 -5.11 -5.69
C LYS A 142 3.52 -6.64 -5.64
N ASN A 143 4.20 -7.22 -4.67
CA ASN A 143 4.10 -8.61 -4.23
C ASN A 143 4.39 -8.61 -2.73
N TRP A 144 3.39 -8.32 -1.92
CA TRP A 144 3.55 -7.97 -0.52
C TRP A 144 2.58 -8.78 0.34
N ILE A 145 3.07 -9.41 1.39
CA ILE A 145 2.20 -10.05 2.39
C ILE A 145 1.82 -8.97 3.40
N GLU A 146 0.55 -8.57 3.40
CA GLU A 146 0.01 -7.63 4.38
C GLU A 146 -0.07 -8.28 5.76
N GLU A 147 -0.64 -9.48 5.82
CA GLU A 147 -0.80 -10.24 7.07
C GLU A 147 -0.20 -11.64 6.90
N GLN A 148 0.71 -11.99 7.82
CA GLN A 148 1.24 -13.33 7.91
C GLN A 148 0.13 -14.31 8.32
N THR A 149 0.02 -15.47 7.68
CA THR A 149 -0.82 -16.57 8.16
C THR A 149 -0.27 -17.10 9.47
N ARG A 150 -1.08 -17.09 10.54
CA ARG A 150 -0.64 -17.48 11.89
C ARG A 150 -1.60 -18.46 12.55
N ILE A 151 -1.06 -19.42 13.28
CA ILE A 151 -1.79 -20.27 14.24
C ILE A 151 -1.19 -19.99 15.61
N THR A 152 -1.93 -19.26 16.44
CA THR A 152 -1.45 -18.82 17.74
C THR A 152 -2.39 -19.23 18.86
N ALA A 153 -1.85 -19.45 20.05
CA ALA A 153 -2.66 -19.69 21.24
C ALA A 153 -2.04 -19.03 22.46
N LYS A 154 -2.89 -18.56 23.37
CA LYS A 154 -2.43 -17.93 24.61
C LYS A 154 -1.68 -18.92 25.51
N ASP A 155 -2.26 -20.10 25.72
CA ASP A 155 -1.85 -21.05 26.76
C ASP A 155 -1.20 -22.30 26.18
N LYS A 156 -1.76 -22.92 25.13
CA LYS A 156 -1.18 -24.13 24.53
C LYS A 156 -1.43 -24.23 23.02
N VAL A 157 -0.42 -24.65 22.27
CA VAL A 157 -0.57 -25.16 20.89
C VAL A 157 -0.21 -26.64 20.85
N ASP A 158 -1.07 -27.49 20.31
CA ASP A 158 -0.84 -28.93 20.13
C ASP A 158 -1.34 -29.37 18.75
N ILE A 159 -0.43 -29.51 17.79
CA ILE A 159 -0.75 -29.87 16.41
C ILE A 159 -0.10 -31.19 16.08
N ARG A 160 -0.91 -32.16 15.67
CA ARG A 160 -0.46 -33.45 15.16
C ARG A 160 -0.87 -33.62 13.71
N THR A 161 0.11 -33.85 12.85
CA THR A 161 -0.04 -34.13 11.43
C THR A 161 0.49 -35.52 11.13
N GLU A 162 -0.28 -36.36 10.44
CA GLU A 162 0.13 -37.75 10.20
C GLU A 162 1.23 -37.88 9.13
N SER A 163 1.28 -36.99 8.12
CA SER A 163 2.22 -37.09 6.99
C SER A 163 3.22 -35.91 6.89
N HIS A 164 2.81 -34.76 6.37
CA HIS A 164 3.73 -33.64 6.14
C HIS A 164 3.17 -32.32 6.67
N THR A 165 4.02 -31.52 7.32
CA THR A 165 3.69 -30.13 7.66
C THR A 165 4.57 -29.19 6.84
N GLN A 166 3.95 -28.30 6.07
CA GLN A 166 4.61 -27.27 5.28
C GLN A 166 4.29 -25.88 5.83
N LEU A 167 5.33 -25.08 6.10
CA LEU A 167 5.22 -23.71 6.62
C LEU A 167 5.86 -22.71 5.65
N ASP A 168 5.04 -22.03 4.85
CA ASP A 168 5.53 -21.08 3.86
C ASP A 168 5.23 -19.64 4.32
N GLY A 169 6.25 -18.99 4.86
CA GLY A 169 6.13 -17.67 5.46
C GLY A 169 5.05 -17.61 6.53
N ALA A 170 4.82 -18.68 7.28
CA ALA A 170 3.73 -18.80 8.27
C ALA A 170 4.27 -18.91 9.70
N LEU A 171 3.43 -18.55 10.69
CA LEU A 171 3.78 -18.61 12.11
C LEU A 171 2.91 -19.61 12.87
N ILE A 172 3.52 -20.52 13.63
CA ILE A 172 2.83 -21.33 14.65
C ILE A 172 3.47 -21.07 16.00
N ALA A 173 2.75 -20.52 16.98
CA ALA A 173 3.34 -20.17 18.28
C ALA A 173 2.34 -20.21 19.43
N SER A 174 2.85 -20.42 20.66
CA SER A 174 2.08 -20.19 21.89
C SER A 174 2.68 -19.03 22.67
N ASP A 175 1.84 -18.12 23.18
CA ASP A 175 2.27 -16.99 24.00
C ASP A 175 2.94 -17.47 25.31
N SER A 176 2.55 -18.64 25.83
CA SER A 176 3.13 -19.27 27.02
C SER A 176 4.43 -20.06 26.75
N GLY A 177 4.78 -20.28 25.48
CA GLY A 177 5.85 -21.20 25.06
C GLY A 177 5.48 -22.69 25.15
N ASN A 178 4.24 -23.04 25.49
CA ASN A 178 3.75 -24.41 25.48
C ASN A 178 3.23 -24.78 24.10
N LEU A 179 4.16 -25.13 23.20
CA LEU A 179 3.86 -25.61 21.86
C LEU A 179 4.33 -27.05 21.68
N LYS A 180 3.50 -27.87 21.06
CA LYS A 180 3.88 -29.19 20.54
C LYS A 180 3.44 -29.29 19.08
N LEU A 181 4.41 -29.48 18.18
CA LEU A 181 4.18 -29.77 16.77
C LEU A 181 4.71 -31.18 16.47
N ASP A 182 3.82 -32.12 16.14
CA ASP A 182 4.14 -33.52 15.91
C ASP A 182 3.78 -33.94 14.48
N THR A 183 4.78 -34.04 13.61
CA THR A 183 4.61 -34.34 12.18
C THR A 183 5.50 -35.50 11.74
N ASN A 184 5.16 -36.20 10.66
CA ASN A 184 6.07 -37.20 10.13
C ASN A 184 7.26 -36.54 9.43
N THR A 185 7.00 -35.61 8.50
CA THR A 185 8.02 -34.76 7.86
C THR A 185 7.69 -33.28 8.05
N LEU A 186 8.71 -32.41 8.02
CA LEU A 186 8.56 -30.96 8.16
C LEU A 186 9.30 -30.25 7.02
N GLY A 187 8.60 -29.32 6.37
CA GLY A 187 9.15 -28.38 5.39
C GLY A 187 8.79 -26.95 5.77
N TYR A 188 9.68 -26.02 5.47
CA TYR A 188 9.44 -24.60 5.69
C TYR A 188 10.17 -23.76 4.63
N SER A 189 9.61 -22.60 4.31
CA SER A 189 10.20 -21.64 3.39
C SER A 189 9.92 -20.21 3.81
N ASP A 190 10.79 -19.30 3.41
CA ASP A 190 10.62 -17.87 3.61
C ASP A 190 10.05 -17.23 2.34
N ILE A 191 9.13 -16.28 2.50
CA ILE A 191 8.54 -15.53 1.39
C ILE A 191 9.13 -14.12 1.37
N ALA A 192 9.84 -13.80 0.30
CA ALA A 192 10.34 -12.45 0.04
C ALA A 192 9.25 -11.59 -0.62
N GLY A 193 8.89 -10.49 0.02
CA GLY A 193 7.95 -9.51 -0.52
C GLY A 193 8.66 -8.26 -1.05
N LYS A 194 8.04 -7.61 -2.04
CA LYS A 194 8.51 -6.38 -2.68
C LYS A 194 7.33 -5.47 -3.01
N ASP A 195 7.43 -4.20 -2.69
CA ASP A 195 6.49 -3.17 -3.13
C ASP A 195 7.28 -1.98 -3.67
N LYS A 196 7.33 -1.86 -5.00
CA LYS A 196 8.07 -0.82 -5.70
C LYS A 196 7.13 0.02 -6.54
N GLU A 197 7.16 1.34 -6.37
CA GLU A 197 6.37 2.26 -7.18
C GLU A 197 7.19 3.53 -7.42
N HIS A 198 7.29 3.92 -8.69
CA HIS A 198 7.97 5.14 -9.11
C HIS A 198 6.98 5.95 -9.94
N GLY A 199 6.73 7.18 -9.52
CA GLY A 199 5.88 8.13 -10.24
C GLY A 199 6.56 9.48 -10.33
N TYR A 200 6.42 10.16 -11.46
CA TYR A 200 6.78 11.56 -11.56
C TYR A 200 5.75 12.31 -12.39
N TYR A 201 5.64 13.60 -12.12
CA TYR A 201 4.82 14.53 -12.85
C TYR A 201 5.49 15.89 -12.87
N LEU A 202 5.38 16.58 -14.00
CA LEU A 202 5.91 17.92 -14.21
C LEU A 202 4.90 18.72 -15.01
N ASN A 203 4.51 19.88 -14.50
CA ASN A 203 3.66 20.86 -15.16
C ASN A 203 4.35 22.22 -15.22
N VAL A 204 4.30 22.84 -16.39
CA VAL A 204 4.86 24.17 -16.65
C VAL A 204 3.73 25.09 -17.08
N GLY A 205 3.52 26.16 -16.32
CA GLY A 205 2.50 27.17 -16.53
C GLY A 205 3.09 28.52 -16.91
N VAL A 206 2.40 29.23 -17.80
CA VAL A 206 2.66 30.63 -18.13
C VAL A 206 1.40 31.45 -17.91
N SER A 207 1.53 32.66 -17.41
CA SER A 207 0.44 33.60 -17.23
C SER A 207 0.84 35.00 -17.68
N TYR A 208 -0.12 35.72 -18.25
CA TYR A 208 0.03 37.09 -18.74
C TYR A 208 -1.21 37.89 -18.34
N GLY A 209 -1.04 39.05 -17.72
CA GLY A 209 -2.13 39.91 -17.25
C GLY A 209 -1.84 41.38 -17.48
N THR A 210 -2.87 42.14 -17.87
CA THR A 210 -2.78 43.59 -18.06
C THR A 210 -3.38 44.34 -16.87
N SER A 211 -2.52 44.74 -15.92
CA SER A 211 -2.68 45.68 -14.78
C SER A 211 -4.05 46.32 -14.50
N GLY A 212 -4.50 46.16 -13.25
CA GLY A 212 -5.40 47.02 -12.46
C GLY A 212 -5.39 46.52 -11.01
N SER A 213 -5.25 47.40 -10.02
CA SER A 213 -5.13 47.02 -8.60
C SER A 213 -6.40 46.31 -8.12
N THR A 214 -6.35 45.00 -7.90
CA THR A 214 -7.51 44.27 -7.36
C THR A 214 -7.14 43.58 -6.07
N THR A 215 -7.97 43.83 -5.06
CA THR A 215 -7.95 43.19 -3.74
C THR A 215 -7.77 41.68 -3.88
N GLN A 216 -6.70 41.21 -3.25
CA GLN A 216 -6.21 39.84 -3.22
C GLN A 216 -7.29 38.87 -2.69
N ASP A 217 -7.82 37.99 -3.55
CA ASP A 217 -8.49 36.78 -3.07
C ASP A 217 -7.42 35.81 -2.52
N SER A 218 -7.59 35.42 -1.27
CA SER A 218 -6.66 34.58 -0.51
C SER A 218 -6.52 33.14 -1.03
N THR A 219 -7.26 32.74 -2.07
CA THR A 219 -7.19 31.38 -2.65
C THR A 219 -6.38 31.27 -3.94
N GLN A 220 -5.97 32.39 -4.54
CA GLN A 220 -5.14 32.43 -5.74
C GLN A 220 -3.84 33.16 -5.44
N VAL A 221 -2.74 32.41 -5.40
CA VAL A 221 -1.40 32.89 -5.07
C VAL A 221 -0.90 33.93 -6.08
N SER A 222 -1.12 35.20 -5.78
CA SER A 222 -0.29 36.30 -6.25
C SER A 222 0.04 37.20 -5.08
N LYS A 223 1.10 36.82 -4.35
CA LYS A 223 1.84 37.76 -3.50
C LYS A 223 3.09 38.19 -4.28
N GLY A 224 3.06 39.41 -4.79
CA GLY A 224 4.16 40.07 -5.49
C GLY A 224 3.64 41.16 -6.44
N ASP A 225 4.04 42.41 -6.19
CA ASP A 225 3.62 43.62 -6.90
C ASP A 225 3.74 43.55 -8.43
N ASP A 226 2.79 44.21 -9.11
CA ASP A 226 2.89 44.86 -10.43
C ASP A 226 3.67 44.17 -11.57
N GLN A 227 3.66 42.84 -11.66
CA GLN A 227 4.25 42.14 -12.80
C GLN A 227 3.23 41.45 -13.71
N LYS A 228 3.17 41.98 -14.94
CA LYS A 228 2.28 41.61 -16.04
C LYS A 228 2.48 40.20 -16.61
N ASN A 229 3.55 39.48 -16.25
CA ASN A 229 3.89 38.17 -16.80
C ASN A 229 4.45 37.25 -15.71
N GLY A 230 3.79 36.12 -15.48
CA GLY A 230 4.21 35.07 -14.55
C GLY A 230 4.54 33.75 -15.26
N TRP A 231 5.40 32.96 -14.63
CA TRP A 231 5.61 31.56 -14.99
C TRP A 231 5.65 30.73 -13.71
N SER A 232 5.20 29.49 -13.82
CA SER A 232 5.22 28.50 -12.75
C SER A 232 5.77 27.17 -13.27
N VAL A 233 6.51 26.47 -12.43
CA VAL A 233 6.89 25.08 -12.64
C VAL A 233 6.47 24.35 -11.39
N GLU A 234 5.62 23.36 -11.56
CA GLU A 234 5.22 22.46 -10.50
C GLU A 234 5.52 21.03 -10.90
N GLY A 235 5.82 20.18 -9.94
CA GLY A 235 6.04 18.78 -10.22
C GLY A 235 6.16 18.00 -8.94
N TRP A 236 5.97 16.70 -9.06
CA TRP A 236 6.18 15.79 -7.96
C TRP A 236 6.97 14.58 -8.44
N ASN A 237 7.76 14.02 -7.55
CA ASN A 237 8.47 12.77 -7.74
C ASN A 237 8.17 11.88 -6.53
N TYR A 238 7.73 10.67 -6.80
CA TYR A 238 7.35 9.67 -5.82
C TYR A 238 8.17 8.40 -6.07
N ASN A 239 8.84 7.93 -5.04
CA ASN A 239 9.59 6.69 -5.03
C ASN A 239 9.21 5.90 -3.79
N LYS A 240 8.82 4.65 -4.00
CA LYS A 240 8.60 3.66 -2.96
C LYS A 240 9.42 2.43 -3.32
N ASP A 241 10.27 2.00 -2.40
CA ASP A 241 11.00 0.74 -2.46
C ASP A 241 10.95 0.06 -1.09
N ARG A 242 10.00 -0.86 -0.94
CA ARG A 242 9.83 -1.66 0.28
C ARG A 242 10.17 -3.10 -0.01
N GLU A 243 10.93 -3.72 0.88
CA GLU A 243 11.30 -5.14 0.83
C GLU A 243 11.01 -5.77 2.18
N GLN A 244 10.51 -7.01 2.17
CA GLN A 244 10.24 -7.77 3.37
C GLN A 244 10.65 -9.23 3.23
N ILE A 245 10.81 -9.88 4.37
CA ILE A 245 10.98 -11.32 4.51
C ILE A 245 9.95 -11.80 5.52
N VAL A 246 9.08 -12.72 5.09
CA VAL A 246 8.13 -13.40 5.97
C VAL A 246 8.60 -14.84 6.12
N ARG A 247 9.01 -15.22 7.34
CA ARG A 247 9.69 -16.49 7.58
C ARG A 247 8.75 -17.60 7.99
N GLY A 248 9.03 -18.81 7.55
CA GLY A 248 8.43 -20.02 8.14
C GLY A 248 8.92 -20.17 9.59
N THR A 249 8.02 -19.98 10.55
CA THR A 249 8.37 -19.82 11.96
C THR A 249 7.55 -20.72 12.85
N VAL A 250 8.21 -21.41 13.76
CA VAL A 250 7.55 -22.11 14.87
C VAL A 250 8.11 -21.55 16.17
N GLY A 251 7.25 -21.04 17.05
CA GLY A 251 7.63 -20.47 18.35
C GLY A 251 8.16 -21.50 19.34
N ALA A 252 8.57 -21.03 20.52
CA ALA A 252 9.13 -21.85 21.58
C ALA A 252 8.22 -23.04 21.94
N GLY A 253 8.83 -24.21 22.16
CA GLY A 253 8.17 -25.48 22.45
C GLY A 253 8.82 -26.68 21.76
N ASP A 254 8.13 -27.81 21.75
CA ASP A 254 8.59 -29.07 21.18
C ASP A 254 8.17 -29.20 19.70
N VAL A 255 9.15 -29.50 18.84
CA VAL A 255 8.89 -29.88 17.44
C VAL A 255 9.41 -31.30 17.24
N VAL A 256 8.50 -32.23 16.99
CA VAL A 256 8.78 -33.65 16.79
C VAL A 256 8.59 -33.97 15.32
N VAL A 257 9.68 -34.30 14.63
CA VAL A 257 9.66 -34.80 13.25
C VAL A 257 9.96 -36.29 13.28
N ARG A 258 8.94 -37.13 13.08
CA ARG A 258 9.05 -38.58 13.30
C ARG A 258 9.92 -39.30 12.27
N SER A 259 10.10 -38.72 11.09
CA SER A 259 10.98 -39.26 10.04
C SER A 259 12.45 -38.93 10.25
N ASP A 260 12.77 -38.05 11.21
CA ASP A 260 14.16 -37.68 11.47
C ASP A 260 14.94 -38.88 11.97
N THR A 261 16.09 -39.10 11.35
CA THR A 261 17.00 -40.21 11.63
C THR A 261 18.33 -39.61 12.06
N ALA A 262 19.19 -40.39 12.71
CA ALA A 262 20.48 -39.89 13.19
C ALA A 262 21.25 -39.15 12.08
N GLY A 263 21.47 -37.84 12.28
CA GLY A 263 22.17 -36.97 11.34
C GLY A 263 21.29 -36.19 10.35
N LYS A 264 19.96 -36.35 10.38
CA LYS A 264 19.01 -35.49 9.68
C LYS A 264 18.11 -34.79 10.69
N ASP A 265 18.21 -33.48 10.74
CA ASP A 265 17.37 -32.61 11.55
C ASP A 265 16.57 -31.71 10.60
N SER A 266 15.29 -32.03 10.41
CA SER A 266 14.37 -31.26 9.59
C SER A 266 14.02 -29.90 10.20
N THR A 267 14.42 -29.63 11.45
CA THR A 267 14.28 -28.32 12.10
C THR A 267 15.52 -27.44 11.96
N ALA A 268 16.64 -27.98 11.45
CA ALA A 268 17.87 -27.22 11.26
C ALA A 268 17.65 -26.09 10.25
N GLY A 269 17.72 -24.83 10.71
CA GLY A 269 17.48 -23.63 9.91
C GLY A 269 16.06 -23.05 10.03
N LEU A 270 15.15 -23.74 10.72
CA LEU A 270 13.80 -23.25 11.00
C LEU A 270 13.88 -22.02 11.90
N ASN A 271 13.14 -20.95 11.55
CA ASN A 271 13.06 -19.80 12.44
C ASN A 271 12.29 -20.17 13.72
N ARG A 272 12.92 -19.93 14.87
CA ARG A 272 12.34 -20.18 16.21
C ARG A 272 12.03 -18.88 16.97
N ASP A 273 12.36 -17.74 16.36
CA ASP A 273 12.17 -16.41 16.91
C ASP A 273 10.90 -15.79 16.33
N VAL A 274 9.86 -15.65 17.16
CA VAL A 274 8.55 -15.12 16.73
C VAL A 274 8.62 -13.65 16.33
N ASP A 275 9.58 -12.90 16.87
CA ASP A 275 9.77 -11.48 16.55
C ASP A 275 10.40 -11.30 15.16
N LYS A 276 11.07 -12.33 14.65
CA LYS A 276 11.63 -12.38 13.28
C LYS A 276 10.74 -13.13 12.29
N ALA A 277 9.52 -13.49 12.68
CA ALA A 277 8.59 -14.17 11.78
C ALA A 277 8.19 -13.27 10.59
N TYR A 278 8.23 -11.95 10.78
CA TYR A 278 7.93 -10.95 9.77
C TYR A 278 8.90 -9.79 9.92
N GLU A 279 9.69 -9.51 8.89
CA GLU A 279 10.70 -8.45 8.91
C GLU A 279 10.58 -7.58 7.66
N ILE A 280 10.47 -6.26 7.85
CA ILE A 280 10.63 -5.28 6.76
C ILE A 280 12.11 -4.96 6.67
N THR A 281 12.75 -5.38 5.57
CA THR A 281 14.20 -5.26 5.38
C THR A 281 14.61 -3.97 4.68
N ARG A 282 13.68 -3.35 3.95
CA ARG A 282 13.81 -2.00 3.38
C ARG A 282 12.46 -1.31 3.45
N ASP A 283 12.46 -0.05 3.85
CA ASP A 283 11.26 0.78 3.90
C ASP A 283 11.61 2.21 3.48
N ASP A 284 11.88 2.37 2.18
CA ASP A 284 12.24 3.66 1.62
C ASP A 284 11.05 4.21 0.84
N GLU A 285 10.40 5.23 1.38
CA GLU A 285 9.33 5.97 0.72
C GLU A 285 9.63 7.47 0.74
N HIS A 286 9.72 8.05 -0.45
CA HIS A 286 10.05 9.45 -0.64
C HIS A 286 9.11 10.09 -1.64
N ARG A 287 8.51 11.20 -1.21
CA ARG A 287 7.76 12.10 -2.06
C ARG A 287 8.42 13.47 -2.01
N THR A 288 8.74 14.01 -3.17
CA THR A 288 9.25 15.37 -3.33
C THR A 288 8.28 16.13 -4.21
N ASP A 289 7.66 17.16 -3.66
CA ASP A 289 6.84 18.11 -4.41
C ASP A 289 7.66 19.39 -4.61
N VAL A 290 7.69 19.89 -5.83
CA VAL A 290 8.40 21.12 -6.23
C VAL A 290 7.37 22.08 -6.80
N TYR A 291 7.38 23.31 -6.30
CA TYR A 291 6.56 24.39 -6.83
C TYR A 291 7.40 25.67 -6.86
N VAL A 292 7.64 26.20 -8.07
CA VAL A 292 8.44 27.38 -8.30
C VAL A 292 7.63 28.36 -9.12
N THR A 293 7.51 29.59 -8.64
CA THR A 293 6.90 30.69 -9.39
C THR A 293 7.88 31.85 -9.51
N LYS A 294 7.68 32.67 -10.54
CA LYS A 294 8.48 33.89 -10.74
C LYS A 294 8.51 34.79 -9.49
N SER A 295 7.37 35.01 -8.85
CA SER A 295 7.27 35.83 -7.63
C SER A 295 8.06 35.25 -6.44
N SER A 296 8.09 33.91 -6.32
CA SER A 296 8.88 33.24 -5.28
C SER A 296 10.39 33.48 -5.46
N LEU A 297 10.87 33.53 -6.70
CA LEU A 297 12.29 33.77 -7.01
C LEU A 297 12.68 35.25 -6.81
N GLU A 298 11.79 36.18 -7.16
CA GLU A 298 11.98 37.61 -6.94
C GLU A 298 11.98 37.96 -5.44
N ALA A 299 11.07 37.38 -4.65
CA ALA A 299 11.06 37.55 -3.20
C ALA A 299 12.32 36.99 -2.51
N ALA A 300 12.83 35.82 -2.97
CA ALA A 300 14.05 35.22 -2.42
C ALA A 300 15.34 35.98 -2.80
N SER A 301 15.34 36.69 -3.93
CA SER A 301 16.50 37.49 -4.39
C SER A 301 16.53 38.91 -3.81
N GLN A 302 15.54 39.30 -3.01
CA GLN A 302 15.48 40.56 -2.27
C GLN A 302 15.53 40.36 -0.74
N PRO A 303 16.69 40.03 -0.14
CA PRO A 303 16.79 39.80 1.31
C PRO A 303 16.72 41.07 2.18
N ILE A 304 16.46 42.25 1.62
CA ILE A 304 16.51 43.54 2.35
C ILE A 304 15.20 44.33 2.16
N VAL A 305 14.05 43.82 2.61
CA VAL A 305 12.95 44.64 3.17
C VAL A 305 12.04 43.77 4.07
N THR A 306 12.57 43.14 5.11
CA THR A 306 11.72 42.60 6.20
C THR A 306 12.39 42.79 7.56
N ALA A 307 13.01 43.96 7.74
CA ALA A 307 13.52 44.40 9.04
C ALA A 307 13.34 45.91 9.19
N THR A 308 12.11 46.40 8.96
CA THR A 308 11.61 47.61 9.62
C THR A 308 10.09 47.56 9.59
N GLN A 309 9.50 47.42 10.78
CA GLN A 309 8.15 47.87 11.09
C GLN A 309 8.00 49.36 10.77
#